data_AF-A0AA36MKY9-F1
#
_entry.id   AF-A0AA36MKY9-F1
#
_cell.length_a   1.000
_cell.length_b   1.000
_cell.length_c   1.000
_cell.angle_alpha   90.00
_cell.angle_beta   90.00
_cell.angle_gamma   90.00
#
_symmetry.space_group_name_H-M   'P 1'
#
loop_
_entity.id
_entity.type
_entity.pdbx_description
1 polymer ?
#
loop_
_entity_poly.entity_id
_entity_poly.type
_entity_poly.pdbx_seq_one_letter_code
_entity_poly.pdbx_strand_id
1 'polypeptide(L)'
;MRTEPYWHASVGKNAAHAQAEEQILVNVDGDNMIGAGFLRNVCDKFAAGDCAVAQYELGQGTCGRIALRRDTFWELGGYDEDAYPMGCQDTDLVLRVKMLNRGRHVKVRDPTFSQAISNTQEQKIENCDPQLGFKKWGQMNEKNRQKFLQRRSNGEIRRNQAAGTMGVALVWHRYVDGECRQKSLDIARLKVDPVPKPPVEAPQEPELIIEEC
;
A
#
# COMPACT_ATOMS: atom_id res chain seq x y z
N MET A 1 -9.73 1.99 -20.76
CA MET A 1 -8.85 1.32 -19.77
C MET A 1 -7.93 2.39 -19.20
N ARG A 2 -7.75 2.49 -17.88
CA ARG A 2 -6.86 3.50 -17.29
C ARG A 2 -5.41 3.20 -17.69
N THR A 3 -4.70 4.23 -18.12
CA THR A 3 -3.26 4.19 -18.41
C THR A 3 -2.54 5.17 -17.49
N GLU A 4 -1.28 4.89 -17.15
CA GLU A 4 -0.44 5.77 -16.33
C GLU A 4 0.85 6.07 -17.13
N PRO A 5 0.90 7.18 -17.89
CA PRO A 5 2.03 7.47 -18.77
C PRO A 5 3.26 7.99 -18.03
N TYR A 6 3.08 8.43 -16.78
CA TYR A 6 4.14 8.92 -15.91
C TYR A 6 4.29 8.01 -14.70
N TRP A 7 5.44 8.07 -14.05
CA TRP A 7 5.70 7.31 -12.84
C TRP A 7 4.78 7.76 -11.70
N HIS A 8 4.14 6.77 -11.05
CA HIS A 8 3.38 6.96 -9.82
C HIS A 8 3.56 5.75 -8.92
N ALA A 9 4.19 5.93 -7.75
CA ALA A 9 4.55 4.83 -6.87
C ALA A 9 3.32 4.04 -6.38
N SER A 10 2.27 4.71 -5.90
CA SER A 10 1.05 4.03 -5.46
C SER A 10 0.43 3.17 -6.57
N VAL A 11 0.30 3.70 -7.79
CA VAL A 11 -0.28 2.99 -8.92
C VAL A 11 0.56 1.77 -9.30
N GLY A 12 1.88 1.93 -9.40
CA GLY A 12 2.80 0.83 -9.70
C GLY A 12 2.75 -0.28 -8.65
N LYS A 13 2.79 0.08 -7.36
CA LYS A 13 2.71 -0.88 -6.25
C LYS A 13 1.37 -1.60 -6.19
N ASN A 14 0.26 -0.88 -6.37
CA ASN A 14 -1.08 -1.48 -6.43
C ASN A 14 -1.22 -2.44 -7.60
N ALA A 15 -0.76 -2.04 -8.78
CA ALA A 15 -0.83 -2.88 -9.96
C ALA A 15 0.01 -4.16 -9.80
N ALA A 16 1.19 -4.09 -9.18
CA ALA A 16 2.00 -5.26 -8.83
C ALA A 16 1.29 -6.17 -7.81
N HIS A 17 0.79 -5.61 -6.71
CA HIS A 17 0.10 -6.38 -5.67
C HIS A 17 -1.22 -6.99 -6.14
N ALA A 18 -1.92 -6.36 -7.08
CA ALA A 18 -3.13 -6.91 -7.67
C ALA A 18 -2.89 -8.24 -8.40
N GLN A 19 -1.65 -8.51 -8.83
CA GLN A 19 -1.29 -9.76 -9.50
C GLN A 19 -0.89 -10.88 -8.55
N ALA A 20 -0.51 -10.54 -7.32
CA ALA A 20 -0.08 -11.52 -6.33
C ALA A 20 -1.25 -12.41 -5.89
N GLU A 21 -0.98 -13.71 -5.74
CA GLU A 21 -1.97 -14.71 -5.34
C GLU A 21 -1.78 -15.13 -3.88
N GLU A 22 -0.60 -14.89 -3.35
CA GLU A 22 -0.13 -15.30 -2.04
C GLU A 22 -0.81 -14.51 -0.91
N GLN A 23 -0.83 -15.11 0.28
CA GLN A 23 -1.47 -14.52 1.46
C GLN A 23 -0.66 -13.36 2.07
N ILE A 24 0.64 -13.32 1.79
CA ILE A 24 1.56 -12.28 2.25
C ILE A 24 2.06 -11.54 1.02
N LEU A 25 1.78 -10.25 0.98
CA LEU A 25 2.24 -9.34 -0.05
C LEU A 25 3.53 -8.69 0.43
N VAL A 26 4.55 -8.65 -0.42
CA VAL A 26 5.84 -8.01 -0.11
C VAL A 26 6.16 -7.00 -1.18
N ASN A 27 6.25 -5.72 -0.79
CA ASN A 27 6.80 -4.68 -1.65
C ASN A 27 8.31 -4.58 -1.45
N VAL A 28 9.03 -4.36 -2.55
CA VAL A 28 10.47 -4.06 -2.57
C VAL A 28 10.67 -2.98 -3.64
N ASP A 29 11.21 -1.81 -3.25
CA ASP A 29 11.53 -0.77 -4.22
C ASP A 29 12.71 -1.19 -5.13
N GLY A 30 12.79 -0.66 -6.35
CA GLY A 30 13.76 -1.12 -7.35
C GLY A 30 15.24 -0.88 -6.98
N ASP A 31 15.52 0.00 -6.03
CA ASP A 31 16.84 0.27 -5.49
C ASP A 31 17.14 -0.51 -4.19
N ASN A 32 16.19 -1.31 -3.69
CA ASN A 32 16.34 -2.03 -2.43
C ASN A 32 17.02 -3.38 -2.66
N MET A 33 18.06 -3.67 -1.88
CA MET A 33 18.73 -4.97 -1.88
C MET A 33 18.14 -5.87 -0.77
N ILE A 34 17.81 -7.11 -1.12
CA ILE A 34 17.33 -8.13 -0.18
C ILE A 34 18.40 -9.21 0.03
N GLY A 35 18.69 -9.54 1.29
CA GLY A 35 19.61 -10.63 1.64
C GLY A 35 18.96 -12.01 1.51
N ALA A 36 19.76 -13.07 1.44
CA ALA A 36 19.29 -14.46 1.29
C ALA A 36 18.28 -14.90 2.38
N GLY A 37 18.37 -14.33 3.59
CA GLY A 37 17.45 -14.62 4.70
C GLY A 37 16.14 -13.82 4.68
N PHE A 38 15.96 -12.87 3.75
CA PHE A 38 14.87 -11.91 3.80
C PHE A 38 13.49 -12.56 3.78
N LEU A 39 13.23 -13.43 2.79
CA LEU A 39 11.92 -14.10 2.67
C LEU A 39 11.64 -15.03 3.84
N ARG A 40 12.65 -15.74 4.35
CA ARG A 40 12.51 -16.56 5.56
C ARG A 40 12.12 -15.70 6.76
N ASN A 41 12.78 -14.56 6.94
CA ASN A 41 12.46 -13.62 8.02
C ASN A 41 11.01 -13.10 7.90
N VAL A 42 10.55 -12.78 6.68
CA VAL A 42 9.15 -12.43 6.43
C VAL A 42 8.23 -13.55 6.89
N CYS A 43 8.45 -14.78 6.42
CA CYS A 43 7.63 -15.93 6.81
C CYS A 43 7.59 -16.10 8.35
N ASP A 44 8.75 -16.00 9.02
CA ASP A 44 8.85 -16.14 10.48
C ASP A 44 8.03 -15.08 11.23
N LYS A 45 7.90 -13.85 10.69
CA LYS A 45 7.05 -12.81 11.31
C LYS A 45 5.57 -13.13 11.23
N PHE A 46 5.12 -13.74 10.14
CA PHE A 46 3.70 -14.04 9.92
C PHE A 46 3.30 -15.43 10.43
N ALA A 47 4.26 -16.30 10.77
CA ALA A 47 4.03 -17.67 11.23
C ALA A 47 3.15 -17.75 12.49
N ALA A 48 3.30 -16.80 13.43
CA ALA A 48 2.50 -16.76 14.66
C ALA A 48 1.05 -16.27 14.44
N GLY A 49 0.69 -15.83 13.24
CA GLY A 49 -0.65 -15.37 12.91
C GLY A 49 -0.95 -13.90 13.28
N ASP A 50 -0.22 -13.33 14.24
CA ASP A 50 -0.54 -12.03 14.83
C ASP A 50 0.15 -10.82 14.18
N CYS A 51 1.06 -11.02 13.23
CA CYS A 51 1.65 -9.92 12.46
C CYS A 51 0.69 -9.44 11.37
N ALA A 52 0.37 -8.15 11.39
CA ALA A 52 -0.42 -7.50 10.34
C ALA A 52 0.49 -6.87 9.27
N VAL A 53 1.60 -6.28 9.70
CA VAL A 53 2.58 -5.63 8.82
C VAL A 53 3.98 -5.72 9.41
N ALA A 54 4.95 -6.09 8.56
CA ALA A 54 6.38 -6.04 8.86
C ALA A 54 7.04 -4.98 7.96
N GLN A 55 7.64 -3.96 8.58
CA GLN A 55 8.32 -2.87 7.89
C GLN A 55 9.83 -2.98 8.13
N TYR A 56 10.60 -3.18 7.07
CA TYR A 56 12.05 -3.27 7.12
C TYR A 56 12.64 -1.92 6.77
N GLU A 57 13.11 -1.19 7.78
CA GLU A 57 13.58 0.17 7.60
C GLU A 57 14.74 0.45 8.55
N LEU A 58 15.89 0.77 7.96
CA LEU A 58 17.11 1.19 8.65
C LEU A 58 17.72 2.39 7.91
N GLY A 59 17.20 3.58 8.20
CA GLY A 59 17.69 4.83 7.62
C GLY A 59 17.06 5.20 6.28
N GLN A 60 17.68 6.17 5.60
CA GLN A 60 17.14 6.77 4.38
C GLN A 60 17.09 5.78 3.21
N GLY A 61 16.02 5.84 2.40
CA GLY A 61 15.85 5.00 1.21
C GLY A 61 15.45 3.55 1.48
N THR A 62 15.19 3.18 2.74
CA THR A 62 14.90 1.77 3.09
C THR A 62 13.42 1.46 3.27
N CYS A 63 12.55 2.48 3.26
CA CYS A 63 11.13 2.36 3.62
C CYS A 63 10.27 1.53 2.65
N GLY A 64 10.78 1.24 1.45
CA GLY A 64 10.09 0.47 0.42
C GLY A 64 9.88 -1.01 0.75
N ARG A 65 10.49 -1.56 1.80
CA ARG A 65 10.32 -2.96 2.18
C ARG A 65 9.21 -3.13 3.21
N ILE A 66 8.03 -3.46 2.71
CA ILE A 66 6.85 -3.71 3.53
C ILE A 66 6.27 -5.06 3.16
N ALA A 67 6.09 -5.91 4.16
CA ALA A 67 5.30 -7.12 4.04
C ALA A 67 3.99 -6.95 4.83
N LEU A 68 2.86 -7.34 4.25
CA LEU A 68 1.56 -7.29 4.91
C LEU A 68 0.63 -8.40 4.40
N ARG A 69 -0.42 -8.70 5.17
CA ARG A 69 -1.42 -9.66 4.73
C ARG A 69 -2.21 -9.13 3.54
N ARG A 70 -2.51 -10.01 2.58
CA ARG A 70 -3.26 -9.69 1.38
C ARG A 70 -4.64 -9.14 1.72
N ASP A 71 -5.39 -9.82 2.59
CA ASP A 71 -6.73 -9.38 3.03
C ASP A 71 -6.74 -7.95 3.58
N THR A 72 -5.74 -7.59 4.38
CA THR A 72 -5.55 -6.28 4.98
C THR A 72 -5.25 -5.23 3.90
N PHE A 73 -4.42 -5.57 2.91
CA PHE A 73 -4.16 -4.70 1.77
C PHE A 73 -5.44 -4.39 0.96
N TRP A 74 -6.26 -5.41 0.68
CA TRP A 74 -7.52 -5.23 -0.05
C TRP A 74 -8.57 -4.46 0.76
N GLU A 75 -8.70 -4.73 2.06
CA GLU A 75 -9.60 -3.98 2.94
C GLU A 75 -9.26 -2.48 2.97
N LEU A 76 -7.96 -2.16 2.94
CA LEU A 76 -7.45 -0.80 2.89
C LEU A 76 -7.56 -0.17 1.49
N GLY A 77 -7.91 -0.93 0.46
CA GLY A 77 -7.90 -0.49 -0.93
C GLY A 77 -6.49 -0.15 -1.45
N GLY A 78 -5.46 -0.80 -0.89
CA GLY A 78 -4.07 -0.62 -1.28
C GLY A 78 -3.46 0.75 -0.93
N TYR A 79 -2.48 1.17 -1.73
CA TYR A 79 -1.87 2.49 -1.69
C TYR A 79 -2.81 3.56 -2.27
N ASP A 80 -2.62 4.81 -1.87
CA ASP A 80 -3.46 5.94 -2.28
C ASP A 80 -3.06 6.47 -3.67
N GLU A 81 -3.92 6.28 -4.68
CA GLU A 81 -3.66 6.70 -6.08
C GLU A 81 -4.12 8.12 -6.39
N ASP A 82 -4.83 8.77 -5.47
CA ASP A 82 -5.11 10.20 -5.59
C ASP A 82 -3.96 11.05 -5.00
N ALA A 83 -2.96 10.40 -4.39
CA ALA A 83 -1.80 11.07 -3.83
C ALA A 83 -0.92 11.68 -4.93
N TYR A 84 0.08 12.46 -4.53
CA TYR A 84 1.16 12.79 -5.45
C TYR A 84 2.06 11.56 -5.67
N PRO A 85 2.77 11.48 -6.82
CA PRO A 85 3.44 10.27 -7.27
C PRO A 85 4.36 9.55 -6.28
N MET A 86 5.05 10.28 -5.40
CA MET A 86 6.02 9.72 -4.48
C MET A 86 6.10 10.48 -3.15
N GLY A 87 6.53 9.77 -2.11
CA GLY A 87 6.76 10.31 -0.78
C GLY A 87 5.62 9.95 0.19
N CYS A 88 6.00 9.55 1.40
CA CYS A 88 5.12 9.13 2.51
C CYS A 88 4.11 8.00 2.25
N GLN A 89 4.00 7.44 1.04
CA GLN A 89 3.00 6.42 0.68
C GLN A 89 3.13 5.13 1.50
N ASP A 90 4.37 4.70 1.74
CA ASP A 90 4.69 3.51 2.53
C ASP A 90 4.34 3.72 4.01
N THR A 91 4.71 4.88 4.56
CA THR A 91 4.34 5.28 5.92
C THR A 91 2.83 5.37 6.09
N ASP A 92 2.11 5.95 5.12
CA ASP A 92 0.65 6.04 5.17
C ASP A 92 0.00 4.65 5.18
N LEU A 93 0.43 3.73 4.32
CA LEU A 93 -0.08 2.35 4.33
C LEU A 93 0.11 1.69 5.70
N VAL A 94 1.31 1.76 6.29
CA VAL A 94 1.59 1.19 7.62
C VAL A 94 0.71 1.83 8.70
N LEU A 95 0.54 3.16 8.68
CA LEU A 95 -0.32 3.85 9.65
C LEU A 95 -1.78 3.42 9.52
N ARG A 96 -2.29 3.24 8.29
CA ARG A 96 -3.66 2.75 8.06
C ARG A 96 -3.84 1.30 8.52
N VAL A 97 -2.83 0.43 8.34
CA VAL A 97 -2.84 -0.92 8.94
C VAL A 97 -2.94 -0.85 10.46
N LYS A 98 -2.19 0.05 11.12
CA LYS A 98 -2.27 0.22 12.57
C LYS A 98 -3.66 0.67 13.04
N MET A 99 -4.34 1.51 12.26
CA MET A 99 -5.70 1.98 12.57
C MET A 99 -6.76 0.88 12.44
N LEU A 100 -6.51 -0.20 11.68
CA LEU A 100 -7.42 -1.35 11.63
C LEU A 100 -7.40 -2.21 12.90
N ASN A 101 -6.36 -2.09 13.74
CA ASN A 101 -6.20 -2.86 14.97
C ASN A 101 -6.30 -4.40 14.78
N ARG A 102 -5.83 -4.93 13.64
CA ARG A 102 -5.91 -6.37 13.28
C ARG A 102 -4.66 -7.19 13.59
N GLY A 103 -3.68 -6.61 14.28
CA GLY A 103 -2.45 -7.31 14.64
C GLY A 103 -1.28 -6.38 14.86
N ARG A 104 -0.11 -6.98 15.06
CA ARG A 104 1.13 -6.26 15.37
C ARG A 104 1.74 -5.64 14.13
N HIS A 105 2.19 -4.40 14.30
CA HIS A 105 3.20 -3.77 13.44
C HIS A 105 4.59 -4.17 13.95
N VAL A 106 5.36 -4.86 13.12
CA VAL A 106 6.73 -5.25 13.42
C VAL A 106 7.67 -4.36 12.62
N LYS A 107 8.55 -3.62 13.31
CA LYS A 107 9.63 -2.88 12.65
C LYS A 107 10.92 -3.68 12.72
N VAL A 108 11.50 -3.99 11.56
CA VAL A 108 12.77 -4.72 11.44
C VAL A 108 13.87 -3.72 11.10
N ARG A 109 14.92 -3.71 11.92
CA ARG A 109 16.06 -2.79 11.83
C ARG A 109 17.38 -3.53 11.64
N ASP A 110 17.34 -4.57 10.80
CA ASP A 110 18.49 -5.43 10.55
C ASP A 110 19.18 -5.00 9.25
N PRO A 111 20.46 -4.57 9.29
CA PRO A 111 21.18 -4.13 8.11
C PRO A 111 21.34 -5.23 7.05
N THR A 112 21.22 -6.50 7.40
CA THR A 112 21.23 -7.61 6.43
C THR A 112 20.03 -7.60 5.48
N PHE A 113 18.94 -6.94 5.89
CA PHE A 113 17.69 -6.83 5.12
C PHE A 113 17.39 -5.40 4.67
N SER A 114 18.21 -4.41 5.06
CA SER A 114 17.90 -2.98 4.94
C SER A 114 18.97 -2.18 4.20
N GLN A 115 19.51 -2.71 3.09
CA GLN A 115 20.44 -1.98 2.20
C GLN A 115 19.73 -1.40 0.97
N ALA A 116 20.23 -0.30 0.42
CA ALA A 116 19.72 0.31 -0.79
C ALA A 116 20.86 0.82 -1.68
N ILE A 117 20.66 0.74 -2.99
CA ILE A 117 21.50 1.37 -3.99
C ILE A 117 21.33 2.89 -3.84
N SER A 118 22.43 3.62 -3.71
CA SER A 118 22.38 5.07 -3.59
C SER A 118 21.83 5.71 -4.88
N ASN A 119 20.85 6.59 -4.73
CA ASN A 119 20.29 7.43 -5.79
C ASN A 119 20.11 8.86 -5.31
N THR A 120 19.95 9.79 -6.25
CA THR A 120 19.69 11.19 -5.93
C THR A 120 18.19 11.46 -5.80
N GLN A 121 17.81 12.56 -5.17
CA GLN A 121 16.39 12.94 -5.06
C GLN A 121 15.81 13.42 -6.40
N GLU A 122 16.65 13.92 -7.29
CA GLU A 122 16.29 14.39 -8.63
C GLU A 122 15.84 13.21 -9.51
N GLN A 123 16.58 12.10 -9.46
CA GLN A 123 16.22 10.86 -10.17
C GLN A 123 14.85 10.31 -9.74
N LYS A 124 14.39 10.63 -8.53
CA LYS A 124 13.06 10.20 -8.02
C LYS A 124 11.90 10.96 -8.65
N ILE A 125 12.12 12.16 -9.19
CA ILE A 125 11.04 12.99 -9.77
C ILE A 125 11.08 13.06 -11.29
N GLU A 126 12.17 12.63 -11.92
CA GLU A 126 12.41 12.75 -13.37
C GLU A 126 11.29 12.16 -14.24
N ASN A 127 10.70 11.05 -13.80
CA ASN A 127 9.66 10.34 -14.54
C ASN A 127 8.24 10.65 -14.06
N CYS A 128 8.07 11.50 -13.05
CA CYS A 128 6.76 11.94 -12.58
C CYS A 128 6.13 12.90 -13.60
N ASP A 129 4.81 13.10 -13.52
CA ASP A 129 4.11 14.01 -14.42
C ASP A 129 4.69 15.44 -14.32
N PRO A 130 5.25 15.99 -15.42
CA PRO A 130 5.87 17.31 -15.43
C PRO A 130 4.87 18.44 -15.15
N GLN A 131 3.57 18.21 -15.39
CA GLN A 131 2.53 19.21 -15.13
C GLN A 131 2.29 19.46 -13.64
N LEU A 132 2.72 18.54 -12.76
CA LEU A 132 2.63 18.73 -11.31
C LEU A 132 3.54 19.85 -10.78
N GLY A 133 4.55 20.26 -11.56
CA GLY A 133 5.39 21.42 -11.24
C GLY A 133 6.30 21.28 -10.01
N PHE A 134 6.47 20.07 -9.48
CA PHE A 134 7.39 19.84 -8.37
C PHE A 134 8.84 19.90 -8.82
N LYS A 135 9.66 20.72 -8.15
CA LYS A 135 11.09 20.85 -8.45
C LYS A 135 11.97 19.96 -7.59
N LYS A 136 11.44 19.48 -6.46
CA LYS A 136 12.15 18.65 -5.48
C LYS A 136 11.23 17.59 -4.91
N TRP A 137 11.76 16.39 -4.72
CA TRP A 137 11.06 15.29 -4.05
C TRP A 137 10.50 15.70 -2.67
N GLY A 138 11.25 16.48 -1.89
CA GLY A 138 10.82 16.94 -0.57
C GLY A 138 9.52 17.76 -0.57
N GLN A 139 9.21 18.50 -1.65
CA GLN A 139 7.96 19.24 -1.78
C GLN A 139 6.77 18.27 -1.94
N MET A 140 6.95 17.26 -2.80
CA MET A 140 5.96 16.21 -3.04
C MET A 140 5.72 15.39 -1.76
N ASN A 141 6.80 15.02 -1.06
CA ASN A 141 6.75 14.28 0.19
C ASN A 141 5.97 15.05 1.28
N GLU A 142 6.23 16.35 1.46
CA GLU A 142 5.49 17.14 2.45
C GLU A 142 4.01 17.32 2.09
N LYS A 143 3.69 17.52 0.80
CA LYS A 143 2.30 17.59 0.34
C LYS A 143 1.55 16.28 0.56
N ASN A 144 2.19 15.14 0.29
CA ASN A 144 1.64 13.82 0.60
C ASN A 144 1.47 13.63 2.11
N ARG A 145 2.45 14.00 2.94
CA ARG A 145 2.34 13.94 4.39
C ARG A 145 1.11 14.68 4.91
N GLN A 146 0.87 15.91 4.43
CA GLN A 146 -0.29 16.72 4.80
C GLN A 146 -1.60 16.06 4.36
N LYS A 147 -1.69 15.65 3.09
CA LYS A 147 -2.87 14.98 2.53
C LYS A 147 -3.23 13.71 3.30
N PHE A 148 -2.23 12.86 3.58
CA PHE A 148 -2.43 11.61 4.30
C PHE A 148 -2.82 11.83 5.76
N LEU A 149 -2.22 12.82 6.43
CA LEU A 149 -2.60 13.19 7.80
C LEU A 149 -4.06 13.61 7.87
N GLN A 150 -4.49 14.51 6.98
CA GLN A 150 -5.86 15.00 6.92
C GLN A 150 -6.87 13.87 6.68
N ARG A 151 -6.61 13.00 5.70
CA ARG A 151 -7.49 11.86 5.41
C ARG A 151 -7.62 10.93 6.62
N ARG A 152 -6.49 10.57 7.25
CA ARG A 152 -6.52 9.72 8.45
C ARG A 152 -7.23 10.40 9.64
N SER A 153 -7.10 11.71 9.83
CA SER A 153 -7.83 12.43 10.89
C SER A 153 -9.34 12.45 10.65
N ASN A 154 -9.78 12.33 9.39
CA ASN A 154 -11.19 12.19 9.04
C ASN A 154 -11.70 10.73 9.16
N GLY A 155 -10.87 9.78 9.61
CA GLY A 155 -11.22 8.36 9.63
C GLY A 155 -11.15 7.68 8.26
N GLU A 156 -10.68 8.36 7.22
CA GLU A 156 -10.54 7.80 5.89
C GLU A 156 -9.29 6.91 5.84
N ILE A 157 -9.45 5.62 6.15
CA ILE A 157 -8.35 4.62 6.11
C ILE A 157 -8.38 3.73 4.85
N ARG A 158 -9.51 3.69 4.13
CA ARG A 158 -9.63 2.97 2.85
C ARG A 158 -9.32 3.89 1.67
N ARG A 159 -8.76 3.34 0.59
CA ARG A 159 -8.39 4.07 -0.63
C ARG A 159 -9.06 3.50 -1.87
N ASN A 160 -9.03 4.27 -2.95
CA ASN A 160 -9.46 3.89 -4.29
C ASN A 160 -10.94 3.43 -4.39
N GLN A 161 -11.76 3.79 -3.40
CA GLN A 161 -13.17 3.36 -3.30
C GLN A 161 -14.02 3.97 -4.43
N ALA A 162 -13.86 5.27 -4.69
CA ALA A 162 -14.62 5.97 -5.73
C ALA A 162 -14.31 5.45 -7.14
N ALA A 163 -13.05 5.05 -7.39
CA ALA A 163 -12.66 4.45 -8.66
C ALA A 163 -13.16 3.01 -8.83
N GLY A 164 -13.46 2.30 -7.72
CA GLY A 164 -13.84 0.88 -7.72
C GLY A 164 -12.71 -0.07 -8.14
N THR A 165 -11.53 0.47 -8.48
CA THR A 165 -10.36 -0.27 -8.90
C THR A 165 -9.08 0.39 -8.37
N MET A 166 -8.03 -0.40 -8.16
CA MET A 166 -6.68 0.09 -7.91
C MET A 166 -5.69 -0.51 -8.92
N GLY A 167 -4.67 0.26 -9.25
CA GLY A 167 -3.64 -0.04 -10.22
C GLY A 167 -4.07 0.29 -11.65
N VAL A 168 -3.20 -0.11 -12.58
CA VAL A 168 -3.48 -0.09 -14.01
C VAL A 168 -3.28 -1.46 -14.60
N ALA A 169 -3.78 -1.66 -15.81
CA ALA A 169 -3.51 -2.89 -16.52
C ALA A 169 -2.04 -2.95 -16.96
N LEU A 170 -1.42 -4.10 -16.74
CA LEU A 170 0.00 -4.35 -16.98
C LEU A 170 0.17 -5.63 -17.80
N VAL A 171 1.17 -5.64 -18.66
CA VAL A 171 1.72 -6.89 -19.16
C VAL A 171 2.86 -7.26 -18.23
N TRP A 172 2.83 -8.46 -17.66
CA TRP A 172 3.91 -8.92 -16.81
C TRP A 172 4.63 -10.11 -17.42
N HIS A 173 5.91 -10.17 -17.11
CA HIS A 173 6.85 -11.17 -17.61
C HIS A 173 7.30 -12.02 -16.44
N ARG A 174 7.15 -13.35 -16.57
CA ARG A 174 7.67 -14.33 -15.63
C ARG A 174 8.92 -14.93 -16.21
N TYR A 175 10.02 -14.87 -15.47
CA TYR A 175 11.24 -15.61 -15.81
C TYR A 175 11.26 -16.92 -15.02
N VAL A 176 11.27 -18.05 -15.72
CA VAL A 176 11.38 -19.39 -15.11
C VAL A 176 12.49 -20.12 -15.86
N ASP A 177 13.54 -20.52 -15.15
CA ASP A 177 14.69 -21.26 -15.71
C ASP A 177 15.32 -20.59 -16.94
N GLY A 178 15.38 -19.25 -16.94
CA GLY A 178 15.92 -18.45 -18.05
C GLY A 178 14.91 -18.16 -19.18
N GLU A 179 13.72 -18.75 -19.15
CA GLU A 179 12.66 -18.46 -20.12
C GLU A 179 11.75 -17.33 -19.66
N CYS A 180 11.58 -16.31 -20.50
CA CYS A 180 10.59 -15.27 -20.30
C CYS A 180 9.23 -15.71 -20.83
N ARG A 181 8.22 -15.81 -19.95
CA ARG A 181 6.83 -16.07 -20.30
C ARG A 181 6.00 -14.84 -20.03
N GLN A 182 5.28 -14.37 -21.04
CA GLN A 182 4.38 -13.24 -20.91
C GLN A 182 3.01 -13.71 -20.43
N LYS A 183 2.41 -12.97 -19.48
CA LYS A 183 1.00 -13.07 -19.15
C LYS A 183 0.35 -11.70 -19.22
N SER A 184 -0.84 -11.69 -19.80
CA SER A 184 -1.70 -10.51 -19.82
C SER A 184 -2.44 -10.40 -18.49
N LEU A 185 -2.67 -9.16 -18.01
CA LEU A 185 -3.43 -8.88 -16.81
C LEU A 185 -4.85 -9.47 -16.86
N ASP A 186 -5.32 -9.97 -15.72
CA ASP A 186 -6.75 -10.10 -15.45
C ASP A 186 -7.29 -8.82 -14.79
N ILE A 187 -8.07 -8.03 -15.54
CA ILE A 187 -8.64 -6.74 -15.11
C ILE A 187 -9.59 -6.94 -13.93
N ALA A 188 -10.21 -8.12 -13.81
CA ALA A 188 -11.08 -8.42 -12.69
C ALA A 188 -10.32 -8.33 -11.35
N ARG A 189 -9.01 -8.56 -11.36
CA ARG A 189 -8.16 -8.48 -10.17
C ARG A 189 -7.87 -7.06 -9.72
N LEU A 190 -8.22 -6.02 -10.47
CA LEU A 190 -8.04 -4.63 -10.03
C LEU A 190 -9.20 -4.14 -9.15
N LYS A 191 -10.31 -4.87 -9.08
CA LYS A 191 -11.52 -4.45 -8.36
C LYS A 191 -11.28 -4.36 -6.86
N VAL A 192 -11.63 -3.23 -6.28
CA VAL A 192 -11.60 -3.02 -4.83
C VAL A 192 -12.99 -3.32 -4.29
N ASP A 193 -13.07 -4.05 -3.18
CA ASP A 193 -14.34 -4.33 -2.54
C ASP A 193 -15.01 -3.03 -2.08
N PRO A 194 -16.32 -2.86 -2.34
CA PRO A 194 -17.04 -1.70 -1.84
C PRO A 194 -17.03 -1.69 -0.32
N VAL A 195 -17.04 -0.50 0.28
CA VAL A 195 -17.26 -0.34 1.73
C VAL A 195 -18.53 -1.11 2.12
N PRO A 196 -18.47 -2.04 3.09
CA PRO A 196 -19.67 -2.62 3.65
C PRO A 196 -20.59 -1.49 4.09
N LYS A 197 -21.83 -1.47 3.63
CA LYS A 197 -22.79 -0.50 4.15
C LYS A 197 -22.85 -0.67 5.67
N PRO A 198 -22.86 0.43 6.44
CA PRO A 198 -23.12 0.31 7.87
C PRO A 198 -24.43 -0.48 8.05
N PRO A 199 -24.52 -1.35 9.08
CA PRO A 199 -25.76 -2.03 9.36
C PRO A 199 -26.87 -0.98 9.42
N VAL A 200 -27.96 -1.22 8.68
CA VAL A 200 -29.16 -0.39 8.79
C VAL A 200 -29.59 -0.55 10.24
N GLU A 201 -29.48 0.51 11.04
CA GLU A 201 -30.03 0.51 12.39
C GLU A 201 -31.52 0.17 12.25
N ALA A 202 -31.92 -0.93 12.88
CA ALA A 202 -33.33 -1.26 12.99
C ALA A 202 -34.02 -0.03 13.60
N PRO A 203 -35.19 0.40 13.09
CA PRO A 203 -35.91 1.50 13.69
C PRO A 203 -36.08 1.20 15.18
N GLN A 204 -35.53 2.06 16.03
CA GLN A 204 -35.75 1.97 17.46
C GLN A 204 -37.25 2.14 17.67
N GLU A 205 -37.91 1.09 18.18
CA GLU A 205 -39.28 1.21 18.64
C GLU A 205 -39.31 2.31 19.71
N PRO A 206 -40.23 3.28 19.63
CA PRO A 206 -40.30 4.35 20.62
C PRO A 206 -40.54 3.71 21.99
N GLU A 207 -39.64 4.00 22.94
CA GLU A 207 -39.83 3.64 24.34
C GLU A 207 -41.15 4.26 24.82
N LEU A 208 -42.13 3.42 25.10
CA LEU A 208 -43.34 3.78 25.83
C LEU A 208 -42.91 4.15 27.24
N ILE A 209 -42.73 5.46 27.47
CA ILE A 209 -42.66 6.01 28.82
C ILE A 209 -44.06 5.86 29.42
N ILE A 210 -44.23 4.84 30.25
CA ILE A 210 -45.40 4.69 31.11
C ILE A 210 -45.09 5.52 32.37
N GLU A 211 -45.61 6.74 32.44
CA GLU A 211 -45.67 7.48 33.69
C GLU A 211 -46.72 6.81 34.59
N GLU A 212 -46.29 6.11 35.64
CA GLU A 212 -47.17 5.70 36.75
C GLU A 212 -47.42 6.89 37.70
N CYS A 213 -48.65 6.95 38.22
CA CYS A 213 -49.31 8.04 38.94
C CYS A 213 -48.58 8.61 40.17
#